data_AF-A0A1Q3L8D5-F1
#
_entry.id   AF-A0A1Q3L8D5-F1
#
_cell.length_a   1.000
_cell.length_b   1.000
_cell.length_c   1.000
_cell.angle_alpha   90.00
_cell.angle_beta   90.00
_cell.angle_gamma   90.00
#
_symmetry.space_group_name_H-M   'P 1'
#
loop_
_entity.id
_entity.type
_entity.pdbx_description
1 polymer ?
#
loop_
_entity_poly.entity_id
_entity_poly.type
_entity_poly.pdbx_seq_one_letter_code
_entity_poly.pdbx_strand_id
1 'polypeptide(L)'
;MSMSERPGPEKIAATGDPEEFARRVAGALFAWDTASSSGPADYAQVLIDAGDPSELDALASDVRSYLPTTEAWVQLKTYQARQWLTIDTADVPKAWETAVAQAAPGQLPTGATAYTITGTRHRTGTWGTTPQDASRSVSFTVFIACPRPAPEFHGTCSLVRLSDLDNPLR
;
A
#
# COMPACT_ATOMS: atom_id res chain seq x y z
N MET A 1 27.29 -16.41 15.81
CA MET A 1 25.83 -16.42 15.64
C MET A 1 25.50 -15.41 14.57
N SER A 2 25.16 -15.85 13.36
CA SER A 2 24.71 -14.92 12.32
C SER A 2 23.40 -14.30 12.78
N MET A 3 23.40 -13.00 13.07
CA MET A 3 22.15 -12.23 13.10
C MET A 3 21.56 -12.38 11.71
N SER A 4 20.45 -13.11 11.56
CA SER A 4 19.72 -13.09 10.28
C SER A 4 19.37 -11.65 9.99
N GLU A 5 19.84 -11.16 8.85
CA GLU A 5 19.51 -9.82 8.38
C GLU A 5 17.99 -9.71 8.28
N ARG A 6 17.41 -8.61 8.80
CA ARG A 6 15.97 -8.41 8.67
C ARG A 6 15.64 -8.20 7.19
N PRO A 7 14.62 -8.87 6.65
CA PRO A 7 14.29 -8.75 5.24
C PRO A 7 13.88 -7.32 4.90
N GLY A 8 14.28 -6.86 3.72
CA GLY A 8 13.83 -5.59 3.12
C GLY A 8 12.40 -5.69 2.57
N PRO A 9 11.96 -4.70 1.77
CA PRO A 9 10.64 -4.73 1.15
C PRO A 9 10.47 -5.94 0.22
N GLU A 10 9.32 -6.59 0.29
CA GLU A 10 8.94 -7.69 -0.59
C GLU A 10 8.16 -7.16 -1.80
N LYS A 11 8.48 -7.65 -3.00
CA LYS A 11 7.73 -7.29 -4.21
C LYS A 11 6.28 -7.71 -4.09
N ILE A 12 5.37 -6.87 -4.56
CA ILE A 12 3.95 -7.23 -4.70
C ILE A 12 3.86 -8.27 -5.82
N ALA A 13 3.49 -9.50 -5.46
CA ALA A 13 3.26 -10.54 -6.44
C ALA A 13 2.11 -10.12 -7.38
N ALA A 14 2.30 -10.36 -8.67
CA ALA A 14 1.26 -10.11 -9.67
C ALA A 14 0.05 -11.03 -9.43
N THR A 15 -1.15 -10.51 -9.68
CA THR A 15 -2.40 -11.28 -9.68
C THR A 15 -3.42 -10.54 -10.55
N GLY A 16 -4.36 -11.29 -11.12
CA GLY A 16 -5.53 -10.72 -11.81
C GLY A 16 -6.75 -10.59 -10.89
N ASP A 17 -6.66 -11.07 -9.64
CA ASP A 17 -7.70 -10.91 -8.64
C ASP A 17 -7.62 -9.49 -8.02
N PRO A 18 -8.65 -8.66 -8.20
CA PRO A 18 -8.63 -7.28 -7.77
C PRO A 18 -8.58 -7.12 -6.23
N GLU A 19 -9.31 -7.95 -5.48
CA GLU A 19 -9.31 -7.85 -4.02
C GLU A 19 -7.98 -8.34 -3.44
N GLU A 20 -7.46 -9.45 -3.98
CA GLU A 20 -6.17 -9.97 -3.56
C GLU A 20 -5.04 -8.96 -3.82
N PHE A 21 -5.04 -8.32 -4.99
CA PHE A 21 -4.07 -7.28 -5.32
C PHE A 21 -4.18 -6.08 -4.35
N ALA A 22 -5.39 -5.59 -4.09
CA ALA A 22 -5.61 -4.49 -3.16
C ALA A 22 -5.12 -4.82 -1.73
N ARG A 23 -5.33 -6.06 -1.26
CA ARG A 23 -4.81 -6.52 0.05
C ARG A 23 -3.29 -6.59 0.07
N ARG A 24 -2.64 -7.03 -1.01
CA ARG A 24 -1.16 -7.06 -1.12
C ARG A 24 -0.57 -5.65 -1.08
N VAL A 25 -1.17 -4.71 -1.83
CA VAL A 25 -0.79 -3.28 -1.79
C VAL A 25 -0.94 -2.73 -0.37
N ALA A 26 -2.09 -2.98 0.27
CA ALA A 26 -2.34 -2.55 1.64
C ALA A 26 -1.35 -3.12 2.64
N GLY A 27 -0.97 -4.40 2.53
CA GLY A 27 0.09 -4.99 3.34
C GLY A 27 1.43 -4.27 3.13
N ALA A 28 1.84 -4.09 1.88
CA ALA A 28 3.12 -3.49 1.51
C ALA A 28 3.26 -2.02 1.96
N LEU A 29 2.17 -1.23 1.96
CA LEU A 29 2.15 0.15 2.48
C LEU A 29 2.60 0.26 3.94
N PHE A 30 2.33 -0.78 4.75
CA PHE A 30 2.60 -0.75 6.19
C PHE A 30 3.70 -1.70 6.62
N ALA A 31 4.16 -2.63 5.77
CA ALA A 31 5.13 -3.67 6.09
C ALA A 31 6.59 -3.21 5.98
N TRP A 32 6.96 -2.21 6.78
CA TRP A 32 8.33 -1.69 6.82
C TRP A 32 9.05 -1.98 8.13
N ASP A 33 10.39 -2.09 8.05
CA ASP A 33 11.26 -2.40 9.17
C ASP A 33 12.54 -1.56 9.11
N THR A 34 12.72 -0.68 10.10
CA THR A 34 13.88 0.22 10.15
C THR A 34 15.18 -0.47 10.56
N ALA A 35 15.11 -1.72 11.05
CA ALA A 35 16.30 -2.54 11.30
C ALA A 35 16.77 -3.31 10.05
N SER A 36 16.05 -3.23 8.94
CA SER A 36 16.56 -3.67 7.63
C SER A 36 17.61 -2.68 7.09
N SER A 37 18.32 -3.10 6.03
CA SER A 37 19.23 -2.22 5.28
C SER A 37 18.51 -1.22 4.36
N SER A 38 17.18 -1.31 4.26
CA SER A 38 16.35 -0.46 3.39
C SER A 38 15.94 0.87 4.03
N GLY A 39 15.67 1.86 3.19
CA GLY A 39 15.09 3.15 3.54
C GLY A 39 13.68 3.35 2.97
N PRO A 40 13.02 4.48 3.29
CA PRO A 40 11.65 4.75 2.83
C PRO A 40 11.48 4.68 1.31
N ALA A 41 12.49 5.10 0.55
CA ALA A 41 12.47 5.07 -0.91
C ALA A 41 12.41 3.64 -1.46
N ASP A 42 13.06 2.67 -0.83
CA ASP A 42 13.03 1.27 -1.27
C ASP A 42 11.64 0.67 -1.08
N TYR A 43 10.97 0.99 0.04
CA TYR A 43 9.58 0.59 0.30
C TYR A 43 8.61 1.28 -0.66
N ALA A 44 8.86 2.56 -0.98
CA ALA A 44 8.06 3.28 -1.98
C ALA A 44 8.18 2.63 -3.35
N GLN A 45 9.39 2.27 -3.77
CA GLN A 45 9.66 1.73 -5.10
C GLN A 45 8.88 0.45 -5.38
N VAL A 46 8.71 -0.44 -4.39
CA VAL A 46 7.87 -1.64 -4.54
C VAL A 46 6.43 -1.31 -4.91
N LEU A 47 5.86 -0.22 -4.39
CA LEU A 47 4.50 0.20 -4.75
C LEU A 47 4.44 0.87 -6.11
N ILE A 48 5.48 1.63 -6.47
CA ILE A 48 5.59 2.28 -7.79
C ILE A 48 5.79 1.24 -8.90
N ASP A 49 6.57 0.20 -8.65
CA ASP A 49 6.77 -0.91 -9.59
C ASP A 49 5.47 -1.70 -9.85
N ALA A 50 4.53 -1.70 -8.89
CA ALA A 50 3.20 -2.28 -9.05
C ALA A 50 2.19 -1.29 -9.68
N GLY A 51 2.61 -0.06 -9.95
CA GLY A 51 1.77 1.02 -10.46
C GLY A 51 1.44 0.90 -11.94
N ASP A 52 0.32 1.51 -12.34
CA ASP A 52 0.02 1.73 -13.75
C ASP A 52 1.02 2.74 -14.35
N PRO A 53 1.71 2.42 -15.46
CA PRO A 53 2.69 3.31 -16.07
C PRO A 53 2.15 4.71 -16.41
N SER A 54 0.85 4.88 -16.67
CA SER A 54 0.28 6.20 -16.97
C SER A 54 -0.03 7.04 -15.72
N GLU A 55 0.01 6.44 -14.52
CA GLU A 55 -0.43 7.07 -13.27
C GLU A 55 0.71 7.28 -12.26
N LEU A 56 1.96 6.90 -12.62
CA LEU A 56 3.09 6.85 -11.69
C LEU A 56 3.39 8.16 -10.96
N ASP A 57 3.24 9.31 -11.61
CA ASP A 57 3.53 10.62 -10.98
C ASP A 57 2.55 10.91 -9.83
N ALA A 58 1.26 10.70 -10.07
CA ALA A 58 0.22 10.87 -9.06
C ALA A 58 0.35 9.82 -7.97
N LEU A 59 0.56 8.56 -8.35
CA LEU A 59 0.77 7.46 -7.41
C LEU A 59 1.98 7.70 -6.52
N ALA A 60 3.08 8.21 -7.05
CA ALA A 60 4.28 8.54 -6.27
C ALA A 60 4.02 9.63 -5.22
N SER A 61 3.13 10.57 -5.50
CA SER A 61 2.68 11.53 -4.49
C SER A 61 1.87 10.83 -3.41
N ASP A 62 0.89 10.00 -3.78
CA ASP A 62 0.06 9.30 -2.82
C ASP A 62 0.89 8.37 -1.92
N VAL A 63 1.80 7.56 -2.47
CA VAL A 63 2.66 6.62 -1.71
C VAL A 63 3.53 7.36 -0.68
N ARG A 64 4.07 8.54 -1.03
CA ARG A 64 4.89 9.33 -0.11
C ARG A 64 4.10 9.80 1.11
N SER A 65 2.79 9.98 1.04
CA SER A 65 1.99 10.40 2.20
C SER A 65 1.81 9.28 3.24
N TYR A 66 1.99 8.02 2.85
CA TYR A 66 1.88 6.85 3.73
C TYR A 66 3.17 6.49 4.46
N LEU A 67 4.32 6.80 3.85
CA LEU A 67 5.62 6.39 4.35
C LEU A 67 6.23 7.46 5.27
N PRO A 68 7.04 7.07 6.27
CA PRO A 68 7.79 8.03 7.07
C PRO A 68 8.72 8.88 6.20
N THR A 69 8.88 10.15 6.54
CA THR A 69 9.94 10.98 5.92
C THR A 69 11.32 10.44 6.26
N THR A 70 12.34 10.85 5.52
CA THR A 70 13.74 10.47 5.79
C THR A 70 14.17 10.83 7.21
N GLU A 71 13.78 12.02 7.69
CA GLU A 71 14.08 12.48 9.05
C GLU A 71 13.36 11.62 10.11
N ALA A 72 12.07 11.34 9.88
CA ALA A 72 11.30 10.45 10.76
C ALA A 72 11.89 9.03 10.78
N TRP A 73 12.37 8.53 9.63
CA TRP A 73 13.01 7.23 9.51
C TRP A 73 14.29 7.12 10.34
N VAL A 74 15.13 8.16 10.34
CA VAL A 74 16.34 8.21 11.18
C VAL A 74 15.96 8.09 12.66
N GLN A 75 14.91 8.78 13.10
CA GLN A 75 14.42 8.67 14.48
C GLN A 75 13.87 7.27 14.76
N LEU A 76 13.04 6.72 13.88
CA LEU A 76 12.45 5.38 14.02
C LEU A 76 13.51 4.28 14.08
N LYS A 77 14.63 4.43 13.35
CA LYS A 77 15.77 3.51 13.38
C LYS A 77 16.42 3.44 14.77
N THR A 78 16.41 4.53 15.55
CA THR A 78 16.90 4.49 16.95
C THR A 78 16.06 3.58 17.85
N TYR A 79 14.78 3.38 17.50
CA TYR A 79 13.87 2.48 18.18
C TYR A 79 13.79 1.09 17.53
N GLN A 80 14.57 0.82 16.48
CA GLN A 80 14.43 -0.41 15.67
C GLN A 80 12.98 -0.69 15.27
N ALA A 81 12.25 0.37 14.94
CA ALA A 81 10.82 0.31 14.74
C ALA A 81 10.44 -0.57 13.55
N ARG A 82 9.37 -1.33 13.72
CA ARG A 82 8.74 -2.15 12.68
C ARG A 82 7.24 -1.84 12.64
N GLN A 83 6.67 -1.81 11.45
CA GLN A 83 5.23 -1.64 11.24
C GLN A 83 4.67 -2.78 10.40
N TRP A 84 3.39 -3.08 10.61
CA TRP A 84 2.59 -3.94 9.74
C TRP A 84 1.11 -3.59 9.86
N LEU A 85 0.30 -4.19 9.00
CA LEU A 85 -1.15 -4.03 8.98
C LEU A 85 -1.81 -5.40 9.15
N THR A 86 -2.77 -5.48 10.07
CA THR A 86 -3.79 -6.54 10.07
C THR A 86 -5.00 -5.99 9.33
N ILE A 87 -5.37 -6.62 8.20
CA ILE A 87 -6.51 -6.19 7.40
C ILE A 87 -7.77 -6.87 7.95
N ASP A 88 -8.77 -6.06 8.30
CA ASP A 88 -10.07 -6.53 8.78
C ASP A 88 -11.01 -6.76 7.59
N THR A 89 -11.16 -5.75 6.73
CA THR A 89 -12.00 -5.86 5.51
C THR A 89 -11.35 -5.21 4.29
N ALA A 90 -11.79 -5.64 3.11
CA ALA A 90 -11.47 -5.05 1.82
C ALA A 90 -12.71 -5.12 0.95
N ASP A 91 -13.43 -4.01 0.81
CA ASP A 91 -14.74 -3.98 0.15
C ASP A 91 -14.78 -2.86 -0.90
N VAL A 92 -15.52 -3.07 -1.99
CA VAL A 92 -15.76 -2.00 -2.97
C VAL A 92 -16.63 -0.92 -2.31
N PRO A 93 -16.17 0.35 -2.24
CA PRO A 93 -16.96 1.41 -1.60
C PRO A 93 -18.22 1.69 -2.39
N LYS A 94 -19.33 1.98 -1.69
CA LYS A 94 -20.63 2.26 -2.32
C LYS A 94 -20.56 3.43 -3.29
N ALA A 95 -19.81 4.48 -2.96
CA ALA A 95 -19.60 5.60 -3.87
C ALA A 95 -18.80 5.28 -5.14
N TRP A 96 -18.19 4.09 -5.25
CA TRP A 96 -17.50 3.70 -6.48
C TRP A 96 -18.44 3.69 -7.68
N GLU A 97 -19.66 3.18 -7.54
CA GLU A 97 -20.66 3.18 -8.62
C GLU A 97 -20.98 4.61 -9.10
N THR A 98 -21.04 5.56 -8.17
CA THR A 98 -21.26 6.97 -8.47
C THR A 98 -20.03 7.59 -9.16
N ALA A 99 -18.82 7.28 -8.69
CA ALA A 99 -17.58 7.74 -9.30
C ALA A 99 -17.45 7.26 -10.74
N VAL A 100 -17.81 6.00 -11.03
CA VAL A 100 -17.83 5.44 -12.38
C VAL A 100 -18.88 6.15 -13.25
N ALA A 101 -20.09 6.37 -12.72
CA ALA A 101 -21.15 7.04 -13.48
C ALA A 101 -20.85 8.51 -13.80
N GLN A 102 -20.05 9.18 -12.97
CA GLN A 102 -19.66 10.58 -13.13
C GLN A 102 -18.36 10.78 -13.91
N ALA A 103 -17.59 9.71 -14.15
CA ALA A 103 -16.33 9.78 -14.88
C ALA A 103 -16.55 10.17 -16.34
N ALA A 104 -15.75 11.12 -16.84
CA ALA A 104 -15.71 11.43 -18.26
C ALA A 104 -15.16 10.23 -19.06
N PRO A 105 -15.53 10.07 -20.35
CA PRO A 105 -14.96 9.03 -21.20
C PRO A 105 -13.41 9.07 -21.20
N GLY A 106 -12.79 7.93 -20.88
CA GLY A 106 -11.33 7.80 -20.79
C GLY A 106 -10.70 8.33 -19.50
N GLN A 107 -11.48 8.86 -18.56
CA GLN A 107 -10.95 9.31 -17.26
C GLN A 107 -10.55 8.16 -16.34
N LEU A 108 -11.26 7.02 -16.43
CA LEU A 108 -10.91 5.82 -15.69
C LEU A 108 -10.20 4.81 -16.62
N PRO A 109 -9.11 4.18 -16.16
CA PRO A 109 -8.46 3.12 -16.93
C PRO A 109 -9.40 1.93 -17.14
N THR A 110 -9.11 1.13 -18.15
CA THR A 110 -9.91 -0.07 -18.44
C THR A 110 -9.79 -1.07 -17.29
N GLY A 111 -10.94 -1.55 -16.80
CA GLY A 111 -10.96 -2.46 -15.66
C GLY A 111 -10.70 -1.79 -14.31
N ALA A 112 -10.86 -0.46 -14.24
CA ALA A 112 -10.78 0.28 -12.99
C ALA A 112 -11.77 -0.26 -11.94
N THR A 113 -11.28 -0.44 -10.73
CA THR A 113 -12.08 -0.71 -9.53
C THR A 113 -11.41 -0.08 -8.31
N ALA A 114 -12.11 -0.06 -7.18
CA ALA A 114 -11.60 0.49 -5.92
C ALA A 114 -11.95 -0.42 -4.75
N TYR A 115 -11.05 -0.53 -3.78
CA TYR A 115 -11.27 -1.27 -2.54
C TYR A 115 -10.97 -0.37 -1.36
N THR A 116 -11.96 -0.17 -0.49
CA THR A 116 -11.74 0.42 0.83
C THR A 116 -11.23 -0.66 1.77
N ILE A 117 -10.03 -0.43 2.26
CA ILE A 117 -9.37 -1.25 3.27
C ILE A 117 -9.72 -0.70 4.63
N THR A 118 -10.12 -1.59 5.55
CA THR A 118 -10.15 -1.32 6.97
C THR A 118 -9.21 -2.28 7.67
N GLY A 119 -8.54 -1.81 8.72
CA GLY A 119 -7.60 -2.65 9.43
C GLY A 119 -7.02 -1.99 10.66
N THR A 120 -6.12 -2.72 11.32
CA THR A 120 -5.35 -2.25 12.45
C THR A 120 -3.88 -2.17 12.08
N ARG A 121 -3.33 -0.96 12.06
CA ARG A 121 -1.90 -0.70 11.93
C ARG A 121 -1.23 -0.98 13.26
N HIS A 122 -0.23 -1.84 13.24
CA HIS A 122 0.60 -2.16 14.39
C HIS A 122 2.00 -1.61 14.19
N ARG A 123 2.59 -1.07 15.24
CA ARG A 123 3.99 -0.65 15.25
C ARG A 123 4.64 -1.05 16.55
N THR A 124 5.84 -1.60 16.45
CA THR A 124 6.67 -1.95 17.60
C THR A 124 8.01 -1.25 17.50
N GLY A 125 8.69 -1.13 18.64
CA GLY A 125 10.04 -0.61 18.75
C GLY A 125 10.58 -0.78 20.16
N THR A 126 11.79 -0.33 20.40
CA THR A 126 12.48 -0.43 21.68
C THR A 126 12.97 0.95 22.10
N TRP A 127 12.52 1.45 23.25
CA TRP A 127 13.08 2.64 23.87
C TRP A 127 14.11 2.23 24.93
N GLY A 128 15.40 2.41 24.63
CA GLY A 128 16.47 1.90 25.47
C GLY A 128 16.44 0.36 25.52
N THR A 129 15.99 -0.20 26.64
CA THR A 129 15.77 -1.65 26.81
C THR A 129 14.30 -2.04 26.90
N THR A 130 13.38 -1.06 26.82
CA THR A 130 11.95 -1.29 27.05
C THR A 130 11.22 -1.43 25.71
N PRO A 131 10.57 -2.58 25.44
CA PRO A 131 9.69 -2.72 24.28
C PRO A 131 8.52 -1.73 24.32
N GLN A 132 8.12 -1.25 23.15
CA GLN A 132 7.00 -0.33 22.95
C GLN A 132 6.15 -0.84 21.82
N ASP A 133 4.83 -0.85 22.02
CA ASP A 133 3.85 -1.28 21.03
C ASP A 133 2.77 -0.20 20.88
N ALA A 134 2.32 0.01 19.63
CA ALA A 134 1.23 0.90 19.30
C ALA A 134 0.33 0.26 18.26
N SER A 135 -0.98 0.29 18.49
CA SER A 135 -1.99 -0.18 17.54
C SER A 135 -3.02 0.91 17.29
N ARG A 136 -3.39 1.13 16.03
CA ARG A 136 -4.41 2.12 15.64
C ARG A 136 -5.21 1.59 14.46
N SER A 137 -6.53 1.75 14.52
CA SER A 137 -7.37 1.51 13.36
C SER A 137 -7.03 2.47 12.23
N VAL A 138 -7.10 1.98 11.00
CA VAL A 138 -6.89 2.78 9.79
C VAL A 138 -7.95 2.44 8.75
N SER A 139 -8.26 3.40 7.88
CA SER A 139 -9.05 3.13 6.68
C SER A 139 -8.64 3.99 5.50
N PHE A 140 -8.56 3.39 4.32
CA PHE A 140 -8.16 4.08 3.08
C PHE A 140 -8.65 3.32 1.87
N THR A 141 -8.60 3.91 0.68
CA THR A 141 -9.05 3.30 -0.58
C THR A 141 -7.88 3.10 -1.53
N VAL A 142 -7.80 1.89 -2.07
CA VAL A 142 -6.85 1.50 -3.12
C VAL A 142 -7.59 1.49 -4.45
N PHE A 143 -7.15 2.30 -5.41
CA PHE A 143 -7.70 2.35 -6.76
C PHE A 143 -6.80 1.55 -7.68
N ILE A 144 -7.35 0.61 -8.43
CA ILE A 144 -6.59 -0.34 -9.24
C ILE A 144 -7.20 -0.49 -10.63
N ALA A 145 -6.40 -0.87 -11.61
CA ALA A 145 -6.87 -1.26 -12.93
C ALA A 145 -6.55 -2.74 -13.15
N CYS A 146 -7.58 -3.56 -13.34
CA CYS A 146 -7.42 -4.98 -13.62
C CYS A 146 -7.92 -5.26 -15.05
N PRO A 147 -7.01 -5.32 -16.04
CA PRO A 147 -7.39 -5.62 -17.40
C PRO A 147 -8.07 -6.99 -17.46
N ARG A 148 -9.18 -7.09 -18.19
CA ARG A 148 -9.83 -8.39 -18.41
C ARG A 148 -8.84 -9.32 -19.10
N PRO A 149 -8.79 -10.62 -18.74
CA PRO A 149 -7.92 -11.56 -19.43
C PRO A 149 -8.27 -11.57 -20.91
N ALA A 150 -7.29 -11.21 -21.75
CA ALA A 150 -7.34 -11.49 -23.18
C ALA A 150 -6.89 -12.95 -23.37
N PRO A 151 -7.30 -13.64 -24.45
CA PRO A 151 -6.94 -15.05 -24.69
C PRO A 151 -5.43 -15.33 -24.66
N GLU A 152 -4.62 -14.30 -24.90
CA GLU A 152 -3.16 -14.33 -24.96
C GLU A 152 -2.45 -13.61 -23.80
N PHE A 153 -3.19 -12.92 -22.93
CA PHE A 153 -2.65 -12.23 -21.74
C PHE A 153 -3.55 -12.46 -20.53
N HIS A 154 -3.01 -13.15 -19.53
CA HIS A 154 -3.57 -13.10 -18.17
C HIS A 154 -3.34 -11.69 -17.63
N GLY A 155 -4.36 -10.83 -17.73
CA GLY A 155 -4.29 -9.46 -17.26
C GLY A 155 -3.95 -9.41 -15.76
N THR A 156 -2.89 -8.71 -15.40
CA THR A 156 -2.49 -8.47 -14.01
C THR A 156 -2.96 -7.09 -13.58
N CYS A 157 -3.42 -6.98 -12.34
CA CYS A 157 -3.82 -5.70 -11.78
C CYS A 157 -2.62 -4.76 -11.60
N SER A 158 -2.85 -3.47 -11.81
CA SER A 158 -1.92 -2.37 -11.54
C SER A 158 -2.53 -1.40 -10.52
N LEU A 159 -1.68 -0.79 -9.71
CA LEU A 159 -2.06 0.24 -8.74
C LEU A 159 -2.18 1.60 -9.45
N VAL A 160 -3.32 2.27 -9.31
CA VAL A 160 -3.60 3.54 -10.00
C VAL A 160 -3.41 4.72 -9.04
N ARG A 161 -4.14 4.71 -7.92
CA ARG A 161 -4.14 5.79 -6.92
C ARG A 161 -4.34 5.22 -5.52
N LEU A 162 -4.00 6.02 -4.51
CA LEU A 162 -4.40 5.78 -3.13
C LEU A 162 -5.16 7.01 -2.62
N SER A 163 -6.22 6.80 -1.83
CA SER A 163 -6.80 7.90 -1.06
C SER A 163 -5.84 8.33 0.06
N ASP A 164 -6.11 9.44 0.72
CA ASP A 164 -5.42 9.76 1.97
C ASP A 164 -5.77 8.72 3.07
N LEU A 165 -4.82 8.53 3.99
CA LEU A 165 -5.04 7.70 5.18
C LEU A 165 -6.16 8.28 6.04
N ASP A 166 -7.05 7.43 6.51
CA ASP A 166 -8.25 7.73 7.30
C ASP A 166 -9.29 8.61 6.58
N ASN A 167 -9.14 8.78 5.26
CA ASN A 167 -10.07 9.47 4.39
C ASN A 167 -10.41 8.59 3.17
N PRO A 168 -11.07 7.44 3.36
CA PRO A 168 -11.47 6.56 2.27
C PRO A 168 -12.58 7.19 1.42
N LEU A 169 -12.77 6.68 0.20
CA LEU A 169 -13.94 6.96 -0.62
C LEU A 169 -15.20 6.39 0.08
N ARG A 170 -16.25 7.21 0.23
CA ARG A 170 -17.47 6.85 0.97
C ARG A 170 -18.70 7.03 0.10
#